data_AF-A0A5P9PMS6-F1
#
_entry.id   AF-A0A5P9PMS6-F1
#
_cell.length_a   1.000
_cell.length_b   1.000
_cell.length_c   1.000
_cell.angle_alpha   90.00
_cell.angle_beta   90.00
_cell.angle_gamma   90.00
#
_symmetry.space_group_name_H-M   'P 1'
#
loop_
_entity.id
_entity.type
_entity.pdbx_description
1 polymer ?
#
loop_
_entity_poly.entity_id
_entity_poly.type
_entity_poly.pdbx_seq_one_letter_code
_entity_poly.pdbx_strand_id
1 'polypeptide(L)' 'MPRLFQRLPGLRLAVPEEELRFRDTHIVYGLYELPVTW' A
#
# COMPACT_ATOMS: atom_id res chain seq x y z
N MET A 1 -14.37 -0.49 -11.37
CA MET A 1 -14.63 -0.78 -9.94
C MET A 1 -13.63 -1.83 -9.47
N PRO A 2 -12.78 -1.57 -8.44
CA PRO A 2 -11.65 -2.43 -8.12
C PRO A 2 -12.14 -3.71 -7.40
N ARG A 3 -11.95 -4.88 -8.03
CA ARG A 3 -12.33 -6.20 -7.48
C ARG A 3 -11.59 -6.58 -6.19
N LEU A 4 -10.56 -5.84 -5.81
CA LEU A 4 -9.71 -6.14 -4.67
C LEU A 4 -10.48 -6.02 -3.34
N PHE A 5 -11.23 -4.93 -3.16
CA PHE A 5 -12.01 -4.69 -1.93
C PHE A 5 -13.21 -5.64 -1.77
N GLN A 6 -13.72 -6.18 -2.88
CA GLN A 6 -14.78 -7.20 -2.84
C GLN A 6 -14.25 -8.57 -2.38
N ARG A 7 -12.98 -8.87 -2.64
CA ARG A 7 -12.34 -10.14 -2.29
C ARG A 7 -11.67 -10.12 -0.92
N LEU A 8 -11.23 -8.96 -0.46
CA LEU A 8 -10.49 -8.76 0.79
C LEU A 8 -11.11 -7.57 1.55
N PRO A 9 -12.26 -7.78 2.22
CA PRO A 9 -12.98 -6.68 2.88
C PRO A 9 -12.22 -6.08 4.08
N GLY A 10 -11.29 -6.83 4.69
CA GLY A 10 -10.45 -6.39 5.80
C GLY A 10 -9.10 -5.79 5.41
N LEU A 11 -8.85 -5.57 4.11
CA LEU A 11 -7.56 -5.12 3.61
C LEU A 11 -7.15 -3.79 4.26
N ARG A 12 -6.03 -3.80 4.99
CA ARG A 12 -5.45 -2.65 5.68
C ARG A 12 -3.93 -2.68 5.57
N LEU A 13 -3.28 -1.54 5.86
CA LEU A 13 -1.82 -1.51 5.98
C LEU A 13 -1.38 -2.39 7.16
N ALA A 14 -0.31 -3.14 6.95
CA ALA A 14 0.31 -3.96 7.98
C ALA A 14 1.21 -3.12 8.92
N VAL A 15 1.59 -1.92 8.49
CA VAL A 15 2.44 -0.97 9.22
C VAL A 15 1.81 0.43 9.23
N PRO A 16 2.20 1.31 10.16
CA PRO A 16 1.86 2.74 10.11
C PRO A 16 2.32 3.41 8.81
N GLU A 17 1.68 4.51 8.41
CA GLU A 17 1.99 5.23 7.16
C GLU A 17 3.42 5.78 7.15
N GLU A 18 3.91 6.20 8.32
CA GLU A 18 5.22 6.80 8.49
C GLU A 18 6.37 5.81 8.22
N GLU A 19 6.08 4.50 8.29
CA GLU A 19 7.04 3.43 8.00
C GLU A 19 7.06 3.01 6.52
N LEU A 20 6.17 3.58 5.70
CA LEU A 20 6.12 3.28 4.27
C LEU A 20 7.36 3.80 3.55
N ARG A 21 7.97 2.92 2.74
CA ARG A 21 9.15 3.26 1.95
C ARG A 21 8.74 3.86 0.61
N PHE A 22 8.79 5.18 0.52
CA PHE A 22 8.54 5.92 -0.71
C PHE A 22 9.74 5.92 -1.65
N ARG A 23 9.47 5.93 -2.96
CA ARG A 23 10.46 6.18 -4.01
C ARG A 23 10.73 7.68 -4.06
N ASP A 24 11.61 8.13 -3.18
CA ASP A 24 12.04 9.50 -2.96
C ASP A 24 12.87 10.10 -4.10
N THR A 25 13.50 9.26 -4.92
CA THR A 25 14.43 9.65 -5.99
C THR A 25 13.85 9.60 -7.41
N HIS A 26 12.54 9.32 -7.57
CA HIS A 26 11.92 9.07 -8.87
C HIS A 26 10.84 10.11 -9.22
N ILE A 27 10.77 10.47 -10.52
CA ILE A 27 9.75 11.38 -11.08
C ILE A 27 8.33 10.83 -10.89
N VAL A 28 8.22 9.50 -10.79
CA VAL A 28 6.95 8.82 -10.54
C VAL A 28 6.79 8.58 -9.05
N TYR A 29 5.74 9.19 -8.48
CA TYR A 29 5.34 8.94 -7.11
C TYR A 29 4.97 7.46 -6.94
N GLY A 30 5.59 6.79 -5.98
CA GLY A 30 5.37 5.37 -5.76
C GLY A 30 6.03 4.87 -4.49
N LEU A 31 5.68 3.64 -4.12
CA LEU A 31 6.25 2.93 -2.99
C LEU A 31 7.22 1.85 -3.49
N TYR A 32 8.24 1.55 -2.68
CA TYR A 32 9.04 0.35 -2.87
C TYR A 32 8.24 -0.90 -2.50
N GLU A 33 7.45 -0.80 -1.42
CA GLU A 33 6.59 -1.86 -0.92
C GLU A 33 5.31 -1.29 -0.32
N LEU A 34 4.23 -2.06 -0.39
CA LEU A 34 2.96 -1.76 0.26
C LEU A 34 2.58 -2.96 1.15
N PRO A 35 3.05 -2.98 2.41
CA PRO A 35 2.75 -4.06 3.34
C PRO A 35 1.26 -4.05 3.69
N VAL A 36 0.55 -5.12 3.39
CA VAL A 36 -0.89 -5.25 3.65
C VAL A 36 -1.19 -6.50 4.49
N THR A 37 -2.30 -6.42 5.23
CA THR A 37 -2.89 -7.52 6.00
C THR A 37 -4.41 -7.50 5.82
N TRP A 38 -5.08 -8.59 6.13
CA TRP A 38 -6.51 -8.78 5.89
C TRP A 38 -7.21 -9.45 7.07
#